data_AF-A0A1I4HFH1-F1
#
_entry.id   AF-A0A1I4HFH1-F1
#
_cell.length_a   1.000
_cell.length_b   1.000
_cell.length_c   1.000
_cell.angle_alpha   90.00
_cell.angle_beta   90.00
_cell.angle_gamma   90.00
#
_symmetry.space_group_name_H-M   'P 1'
#
loop_
_entity.id
_entity.type
_entity.pdbx_description
1 polymer ?
#
loop_
_entity_poly.entity_id
_entity_poly.type
_entity_poly.pdbx_seq_one_letter_code
_entity_poly.pdbx_strand_id
1 'polypeptide(L)'
;MSITPDALEQEFSLTTAVTRLDFLSRRDSEETASDAAGAADGDEDDWSHLQGGSTSLDVAESLELLALGEVVARRARDSRLVGFRAALRGGASWELVAAALGVTPAEAWTAYHRLIDEQEQARALDAQSAAAARDLAGSKPGG
;
A
#
# COMPACT_ATOMS: atom_id res chain seq x y z
N MET A 1 2.02 -8.29 -22.15
CA MET A 1 1.57 -7.69 -20.88
C MET A 1 2.81 -7.44 -20.04
N SER A 2 3.11 -6.19 -19.70
CA SER A 2 4.24 -5.86 -18.82
C SER A 2 3.73 -5.84 -17.37
N ILE A 3 4.29 -6.70 -16.51
CA ILE A 3 3.94 -6.74 -15.09
C ILE A 3 4.75 -5.67 -14.38
N THR A 4 4.30 -4.42 -14.51
CA THR A 4 4.88 -3.25 -13.84
C THR A 4 3.78 -2.48 -13.12
N PRO A 5 4.09 -1.78 -12.00
CA PRO A 5 3.10 -1.00 -11.28
C PRO A 5 2.38 0.02 -12.19
N ASP A 6 3.12 0.71 -13.06
CA ASP A 6 2.55 1.75 -13.93
C ASP A 6 1.59 1.21 -14.99
N ALA A 7 1.80 -0.04 -15.45
CA ALA A 7 0.88 -0.71 -16.37
C ALA A 7 -0.37 -1.20 -15.63
N LEU A 8 -0.19 -1.81 -14.45
CA LEU A 8 -1.31 -2.29 -13.64
C LEU A 8 -2.18 -1.16 -13.11
N GLU A 9 -1.62 0.01 -12.77
CA GLU A 9 -2.38 1.21 -12.37
C GLU A 9 -3.32 1.73 -13.47
N GLN A 10 -2.97 1.54 -14.75
CA GLN A 10 -3.81 1.94 -15.88
C GLN A 10 -4.91 0.91 -16.17
N GLU A 11 -4.64 -0.37 -15.88
CA GLU A 11 -5.53 -1.49 -16.20
C GLU A 11 -6.51 -1.81 -15.06
N PHE A 12 -6.11 -1.60 -13.80
CA PHE A 12 -6.87 -1.99 -12.62
C PHE A 12 -7.47 -0.79 -11.87
N SER A 13 -8.73 -0.93 -11.46
CA SER A 13 -9.26 -0.10 -10.37
C SER A 13 -8.59 -0.49 -9.04
N LEU A 14 -8.54 0.43 -8.05
CA LEU A 14 -7.99 0.11 -6.73
C LEU A 14 -8.67 -1.12 -6.09
N THR A 15 -9.99 -1.22 -6.19
CA THR A 15 -10.75 -2.36 -5.65
C THR A 15 -10.33 -3.67 -6.30
N THR A 16 -10.16 -3.65 -7.62
CA THR A 16 -9.71 -4.83 -8.39
C THR A 16 -8.27 -5.21 -8.00
N ALA A 17 -7.38 -4.22 -7.89
CA ALA A 17 -5.99 -4.44 -7.49
C ALA A 17 -5.89 -5.06 -6.10
N VAL A 18 -6.62 -4.53 -5.11
CA VAL A 18 -6.68 -5.09 -3.75
C VAL A 18 -7.24 -6.50 -3.73
N THR A 19 -8.30 -6.76 -4.51
CA THR A 19 -8.91 -8.11 -4.58
C THR A 19 -7.94 -9.13 -5.17
N ARG A 20 -7.20 -8.76 -6.22
CA ARG A 20 -6.22 -9.63 -6.87
C ARG A 20 -4.98 -9.86 -5.99
N LEU A 21 -4.52 -8.81 -5.29
CA LEU A 21 -3.45 -8.89 -4.31
C LEU A 21 -3.81 -9.87 -3.18
N ASP A 22 -5.00 -9.74 -2.59
CA ASP A 22 -5.50 -10.64 -1.53
C ASP A 22 -5.59 -12.09 -2.02
N PHE A 23 -6.10 -12.30 -3.23
CA PHE A 23 -6.19 -13.63 -3.83
C PHE A 23 -4.81 -14.30 -3.98
N LEU A 24 -3.83 -13.60 -4.57
CA LEU A 24 -2.48 -14.14 -4.77
C LEU A 24 -1.77 -14.38 -3.44
N SER A 25 -1.93 -13.46 -2.47
CA SER A 25 -1.33 -13.60 -1.14
C SER A 25 -1.87 -14.80 -0.36
N ARG A 26 -3.17 -15.10 -0.45
CA ARG A 26 -3.76 -16.29 0.18
C ARG A 26 -3.25 -17.57 -0.46
N ARG A 27 -3.11 -17.60 -1.79
CA ARG A 27 -2.62 -18.78 -2.50
C ARG A 27 -1.17 -19.13 -2.14
N ASP A 28 -0.31 -18.12 -2.06
CA ASP A 28 1.09 -18.25 -1.60
C ASP A 28 1.19 -18.70 -0.12
N SER A 29 0.29 -18.22 0.73
CA SER A 29 0.24 -18.62 2.15
C SER A 29 -0.21 -20.07 2.34
N GLU A 30 -1.18 -20.52 1.55
CA GLU A 30 -1.68 -21.91 1.54
C GLU A 30 -0.59 -22.88 1.05
N GLU A 31 0.19 -22.49 0.05
CA GLU A 31 1.37 -23.23 -0.41
C GLU A 31 2.43 -23.37 0.69
N THR A 32 2.84 -22.24 1.28
CA THR A 32 3.88 -22.23 2.34
C THR A 32 3.50 -23.14 3.52
N ALA A 33 2.21 -23.19 3.86
CA ALA A 33 1.70 -24.08 4.90
C ALA A 33 1.72 -25.57 4.50
N SER A 34 1.42 -25.88 3.23
CA SER A 34 1.47 -27.25 2.69
C SER A 34 2.91 -27.79 2.62
N ASP A 35 3.86 -26.97 2.15
CA ASP A 35 5.28 -27.33 2.07
C ASP A 35 5.87 -27.60 3.46
N ALA A 36 5.49 -26.80 4.46
CA ALA A 36 5.91 -27.00 5.84
C ALA A 36 5.35 -28.31 6.45
N ALA A 37 4.14 -28.73 6.05
CA ALA A 37 3.53 -29.96 6.51
C ALA A 37 4.15 -31.20 5.84
N GLY A 38 4.41 -31.16 4.53
CA GLY A 38 5.03 -32.27 3.79
C GLY A 38 6.50 -32.51 4.17
N ALA A 39 7.23 -31.49 4.62
CA ALA A 39 8.59 -31.66 5.14
C ALA A 39 8.66 -32.34 6.52
N ALA A 40 7.54 -32.36 7.27
CA ALA A 40 7.47 -32.97 8.60
C ALA A 40 7.07 -34.46 8.57
N ASP A 41 6.29 -34.89 7.56
CA ASP A 41 5.85 -36.27 7.36
C ASP A 41 6.58 -36.88 6.14
N GLY A 42 7.80 -37.36 6.36
CA GLY A 42 8.51 -38.16 5.35
C GLY A 42 7.96 -39.59 5.30
N ASP A 43 6.87 -39.80 4.57
CA ASP A 43 6.34 -41.13 4.24
C ASP A 43 6.48 -41.40 2.73
N GLU A 44 7.07 -42.53 2.35
CA GLU A 44 7.55 -42.83 0.99
C GLU A 44 6.44 -43.28 0.00
N ASP A 45 5.17 -43.31 0.42
CA ASP A 45 4.00 -43.68 -0.39
C ASP A 45 3.03 -42.48 -0.60
N ASP A 46 3.59 -41.30 -0.88
CA ASP A 46 2.80 -40.08 -0.98
C ASP A 46 2.15 -39.87 -2.37
N TRP A 47 0.84 -40.13 -2.44
CA TRP A 47 0.00 -39.83 -3.59
C TRP A 47 -0.30 -38.32 -3.75
N SER A 48 0.20 -37.45 -2.86
CA SER A 48 0.04 -35.98 -2.92
C SER A 48 0.62 -35.34 -4.19
N HIS A 49 1.64 -35.95 -4.80
CA HIS A 49 2.23 -35.48 -6.05
C HIS A 49 1.22 -35.45 -7.22
N LEU A 50 0.16 -36.26 -7.18
CA LEU A 50 -0.92 -36.26 -8.19
C LEU A 50 -2.01 -35.20 -7.94
N GLN A 51 -2.07 -34.62 -6.73
CA GLN A 51 -2.89 -33.45 -6.41
C GLN A 51 -2.14 -32.13 -6.58
N GLY A 52 -0.84 -32.18 -6.90
CA GLY A 52 0.06 -31.04 -7.17
C GLY A 52 -0.24 -30.26 -8.46
N GLY A 53 -1.52 -29.99 -8.73
CA GLY A 53 -1.92 -29.00 -9.72
C GLY A 53 -1.63 -27.60 -9.20
N SER A 54 -0.41 -27.11 -9.46
CA SER A 54 0.06 -25.70 -9.37
C SER A 54 -0.68 -24.81 -8.35
N THR A 55 -0.70 -25.23 -7.08
CA THR A 55 -1.08 -24.33 -5.99
C THR A 55 -0.05 -23.21 -5.82
N SER A 56 1.19 -23.46 -6.27
CA SER A 56 2.28 -22.50 -6.28
C SER A 56 2.03 -21.29 -7.17
N LEU A 57 2.45 -20.11 -6.75
CA LEU A 57 2.53 -18.96 -7.66
C LEU A 57 3.60 -19.23 -8.71
N ASP A 58 3.27 -19.05 -9.99
CA ASP A 58 4.31 -19.01 -11.02
C ASP A 58 5.10 -17.69 -10.94
N VAL A 59 6.16 -17.57 -11.73
CA VAL A 59 7.01 -16.36 -11.75
C VAL A 59 6.21 -15.12 -12.15
N ALA A 60 5.27 -15.24 -13.09
CA ALA A 60 4.46 -14.12 -13.53
C ALA A 60 3.52 -13.66 -12.41
N GLU A 61 2.87 -14.59 -11.72
CA GLU A 61 1.97 -14.31 -10.61
C GLU A 61 2.72 -13.75 -9.39
N SER A 62 3.95 -14.21 -9.14
CA SER A 62 4.80 -13.66 -8.08
C SER A 62 5.18 -12.19 -8.36
N LEU A 63 5.53 -11.89 -9.62
CA LEU A 63 5.78 -10.50 -10.05
C LEU A 63 4.51 -9.66 -10.03
N GLU A 64 3.36 -10.26 -10.36
CA GLU A 64 2.05 -9.61 -10.30
C GLU A 64 1.70 -9.23 -8.86
N LEU A 65 1.90 -10.16 -7.91
CA LEU A 65 1.73 -9.92 -6.48
C LEU A 65 2.56 -8.72 -6.01
N LEU A 66 3.86 -8.69 -6.35
CA LEU A 66 4.76 -7.60 -6.01
C LEU A 66 4.28 -6.26 -6.61
N ALA A 67 3.95 -6.26 -7.90
CA ALA A 67 3.54 -5.05 -8.61
C ALA A 67 2.20 -4.52 -8.07
N LEU A 68 1.22 -5.38 -7.79
CA LEU A 68 -0.07 -5.00 -7.18
C LEU A 68 0.11 -4.43 -5.77
N GLY A 69 1.02 -4.98 -4.97
CA GLY A 69 1.38 -4.44 -3.66
C GLY A 69 1.88 -2.99 -3.76
N GLU A 70 2.75 -2.71 -4.73
CA GLU A 70 3.24 -1.35 -4.99
C GLU A 70 2.12 -0.42 -5.48
N VAL A 71 1.23 -0.86 -6.37
CA VAL A 71 0.06 -0.08 -6.81
C VAL A 71 -0.81 0.34 -5.63
N VAL A 72 -1.15 -0.60 -4.75
CA VAL A 72 -1.96 -0.33 -3.55
C VAL A 72 -1.24 0.63 -2.61
N ALA A 73 0.07 0.43 -2.40
CA ALA A 73 0.89 1.30 -1.55
C ALA A 73 0.97 2.74 -2.09
N ARG A 74 1.21 2.92 -3.40
CA ARG A 74 1.19 4.23 -4.07
C ARG A 74 -0.14 4.91 -3.90
N ARG A 75 -1.24 4.19 -4.16
CA ARG A 75 -2.59 4.75 -4.04
C ARG A 75 -2.93 5.18 -2.61
N ALA A 76 -2.51 4.41 -1.61
CA ALA A 76 -2.66 4.77 -0.21
C ALA A 76 -1.82 6.00 0.17
N ARG A 77 -0.58 6.10 -0.34
CA ARG A 77 0.29 7.27 -0.13
C ARG A 77 -0.30 8.53 -0.77
N ASP A 78 -0.77 8.46 -2.00
CA ASP A 78 -1.41 9.60 -2.69
C ASP A 78 -2.67 10.08 -1.98
N SER A 79 -3.47 9.13 -1.47
CA SER A 79 -4.68 9.44 -0.71
C SER A 79 -4.38 10.06 0.66
N ARG A 80 -3.16 9.92 1.17
CA ARG A 80 -2.78 10.38 2.51
C ARG A 80 -2.85 11.89 2.63
N LEU A 81 -2.42 12.65 1.61
CA LEU A 81 -2.54 14.11 1.61
C LEU A 81 -4.00 14.56 1.67
N VAL A 82 -4.90 13.86 0.98
CA VAL A 82 -6.35 14.12 1.04
C VAL A 82 -6.88 13.89 2.45
N GLY A 83 -6.47 12.81 3.11
CA GLY A 83 -6.82 12.48 4.50
C GLY A 83 -6.36 13.55 5.49
N PHE A 84 -5.10 13.98 5.43
CA PHE A 84 -4.58 15.09 6.24
C PHE A 84 -5.40 16.37 6.03
N ARG A 85 -5.59 16.79 4.77
CA ARG A 85 -6.35 18.01 4.47
C ARG A 85 -7.79 17.94 4.95
N ALA A 86 -8.43 16.77 4.87
CA ALA A 86 -9.79 16.56 5.36
C ALA A 86 -9.86 16.68 6.89
N ALA A 87 -8.92 16.05 7.61
CA ALA A 87 -8.83 16.15 9.06
C ALA A 87 -8.62 17.61 9.52
N LEU A 88 -7.65 18.31 8.94
CA LEU A 88 -7.35 19.71 9.28
C LEU A 88 -8.53 20.65 8.95
N ARG A 89 -9.17 20.49 7.79
CA ARG A 89 -10.40 21.25 7.45
C ARG A 89 -11.56 20.93 8.40
N GLY A 90 -11.62 19.71 8.92
CA GLY A 90 -12.57 19.30 9.96
C GLY A 90 -12.24 19.82 11.37
N GLY A 91 -11.14 20.56 11.53
CA GLY A 91 -10.71 21.12 12.82
C GLY A 91 -9.90 20.16 13.69
N ALA A 92 -9.41 19.04 13.16
CA ALA A 92 -8.53 18.16 13.91
C ALA A 92 -7.21 18.87 14.27
N SER A 93 -6.78 18.72 15.52
CA SER A 93 -5.45 19.19 15.95
C SER A 93 -4.35 18.22 15.50
N TRP A 94 -3.11 18.68 15.52
CA TRP A 94 -1.96 17.82 15.18
C TRP A 94 -1.79 16.65 16.15
N GLU A 95 -2.25 16.75 17.39
CA GLU A 95 -2.28 15.64 18.35
C GLU A 95 -3.24 14.54 17.89
N LEU A 96 -4.45 14.89 17.43
CA LEU A 96 -5.41 13.91 16.92
C LEU A 96 -4.92 13.26 15.63
N VAL A 97 -4.34 14.06 14.73
CA VAL A 97 -3.76 13.54 13.48
C VAL A 97 -2.60 12.59 13.78
N ALA A 98 -1.72 12.95 14.70
CA ALA A 98 -0.58 12.13 15.08
C ALA A 98 -0.99 10.83 15.76
N ALA A 99 -2.00 10.88 16.65
CA ALA A 99 -2.58 9.70 17.26
C ALA A 99 -3.16 8.73 16.23
N ALA A 100 -3.88 9.24 15.21
CA ALA A 100 -4.42 8.42 14.13
C ALA A 100 -3.33 7.76 13.26
N LEU A 101 -2.13 8.35 13.21
CA LEU A 101 -0.99 7.85 12.45
C LEU A 101 0.01 7.04 13.28
N GLY A 102 -0.15 6.99 14.61
CA GLY A 102 0.80 6.34 15.52
C GLY A 102 2.18 7.00 15.57
N VAL A 103 2.26 8.32 15.41
CA VAL A 103 3.51 9.11 15.42
C VAL A 103 3.40 10.30 16.36
N THR A 104 4.47 11.09 16.52
CA THR A 104 4.42 12.36 17.26
C THR A 104 3.79 13.49 16.44
N PRO A 105 3.25 14.56 17.07
CA PRO A 105 2.71 15.72 16.37
C PRO A 105 3.70 16.38 15.39
N ALA A 106 4.98 16.49 15.80
CA ALA A 106 6.03 17.08 14.95
C ALA A 106 6.36 16.20 13.73
N GLU A 107 6.31 14.87 13.88
CA GLU A 107 6.49 13.93 12.75
C GLU A 107 5.29 13.98 11.80
N ALA A 108 4.06 14.05 12.32
CA ALA A 108 2.86 14.20 11.50
C ALA A 108 2.88 15.50 10.67
N TRP A 109 3.25 16.62 11.30
CA TRP A 109 3.41 17.91 10.61
C TRP A 109 4.49 17.84 9.53
N THR A 110 5.65 17.25 9.84
CA THR A 110 6.74 17.08 8.87
C THR A 110 6.32 16.19 7.69
N ALA A 111 5.63 15.08 7.98
CA ALA A 111 5.13 14.17 6.95
C ALA A 111 4.12 14.85 6.04
N TYR A 112 3.24 15.71 6.57
CA TYR A 112 2.29 16.49 5.79
C TYR A 112 2.99 17.42 4.79
N HIS A 113 3.97 18.20 5.25
CA HIS A 113 4.72 19.12 4.37
C HIS A 113 5.50 18.37 3.29
N ARG A 114 6.16 17.27 3.64
CA ARG A 114 6.85 16.42 2.67
C ARG A 114 5.90 15.90 1.58
N LEU A 115 4.69 15.47 1.94
CA LEU A 115 3.70 15.02 0.96
C LEU A 115 3.25 16.15 0.02
N ILE A 116 3.15 17.39 0.49
CA ILE A 116 2.86 18.53 -0.38
C ILE A 116 3.99 18.71 -1.40
N ASP A 117 5.24 18.70 -0.94
CA ASP A 117 6.41 18.88 -1.79
C ASP A 117 6.53 17.77 -2.85
N GLU A 118 6.33 16.51 -2.45
CA GLU A 118 6.31 15.34 -3.34
C GLU A 118 5.22 15.47 -4.42
N GLN A 119 4.01 15.89 -4.05
CA GLN A 119 2.88 16.04 -4.97
C GLN A 119 3.04 17.23 -5.94
N GLU A 120 3.67 18.32 -5.50
CA GLU A 120 4.03 19.43 -6.41
C GLU A 120 5.11 19.02 -7.42
N GLN A 121 6.13 18.27 -6.97
CA GLN A 121 7.19 17.75 -7.84
C GLN A 121 6.63 16.78 -8.88
N ALA A 122 5.68 15.94 -8.48
CA ALA A 122 4.95 15.03 -9.36
C ALA A 122 3.90 15.73 -10.26
N ARG A 123 3.71 17.05 -10.12
CA ARG A 123 2.69 17.84 -10.85
C ARG A 123 1.24 17.36 -10.61
N ALA A 124 1.01 16.59 -9.55
CA ALA A 124 -0.31 16.12 -9.14
C ALA A 124 -1.05 17.16 -8.28
N LEU A 125 -0.32 18.13 -7.71
CA LEU A 125 -0.85 19.27 -6.97
C LEU A 125 -0.36 20.58 -7.60
N ASP A 126 -1.28 21.46 -7.97
CA ASP A 126 -0.92 22.79 -8.48
C ASP A 126 -0.44 23.72 -7.35
N ALA A 127 0.30 24.77 -7.71
CA ALA A 127 0.94 25.68 -6.75
C ALA A 127 -0.07 26.39 -5.83
N GLN A 128 -1.27 26.72 -6.32
CA GLN A 128 -2.30 27.37 -5.51
C GLN A 128 -2.87 26.38 -4.48
N SER A 129 -3.18 25.16 -4.91
CA SER A 129 -3.63 24.09 -4.03
C SER A 129 -2.58 23.71 -2.99
N ALA A 130 -1.30 23.75 -3.35
CA ALA A 130 -0.19 23.51 -2.44
C ALA A 130 -0.02 24.63 -1.41
N ALA A 131 -0.15 25.89 -1.81
CA ALA A 131 -0.15 27.02 -0.88
C ALA A 131 -1.30 26.91 0.13
N ALA A 132 -2.52 26.66 -0.34
CA ALA A 132 -3.68 26.46 0.54
C ALA A 132 -3.51 25.25 1.48
N ALA A 133 -2.82 24.19 1.03
CA ALA A 133 -2.49 23.05 1.88
C ALA A 133 -1.48 23.45 2.98
N ARG A 134 -0.46 24.25 2.68
CA ARG A 134 0.49 24.76 3.69
C ARG A 134 -0.20 25.68 4.70
N ASP A 135 -1.13 26.52 4.25
CA ASP A 135 -1.89 27.41 5.15
C ASP A 135 -2.73 26.61 6.17
N LEU A 136 -3.31 25.48 5.74
CA LEU A 136 -4.05 24.57 6.63
C LEU A 136 -3.17 23.98 7.75
N ALA A 137 -1.86 23.86 7.54
CA ALA A 137 -0.98 23.24 8.52
C ALA A 137 -0.83 24.07 9.79
N GLY A 138 -0.92 25.40 9.68
CA GLY A 138 -0.60 26.31 10.78
C GLY A 138 0.84 26.16 11.27
N SER A 139 1.06 26.50 12.55
CA SER A 139 2.39 26.44 13.17
C SER A 139 2.78 25.00 13.52
N LYS A 140 4.09 24.71 13.46
CA LYS A 140 4.63 23.42 13.85
C LYS A 140 4.36 23.16 15.35
N PRO A 141 3.77 22.01 15.72
CA PRO A 141 3.53 21.68 17.12
C PRO A 141 4.84 21.40 17.87
N GLY A 142 4.94 21.89 19.11
CA GLY A 142 6.09 21.68 19.99
C GLY A 142 7.33 22.54 19.69
N GLY A 143 7.17 23.65 18.95
CA GLY A 143 8.19 24.67 18.73
C GLY A 143 8.13 25.83 19.72
#